data_AF-A0A8X8YEE3-F1
#
_entry.id   AF-A0A8X8YEE3-F1
#
_cell.length_a   1.000
_cell.length_b   1.000
_cell.length_c   1.000
_cell.angle_alpha   90.00
_cell.angle_beta   90.00
_cell.angle_gamma   90.00
#
_symmetry.space_group_name_H-M   'P 1'
#
loop_
_entity.id
_entity.type
_entity.pdbx_description
1 polymer ?
#
loop_
_entity_poly.entity_id
_entity_poly.type
_entity_poly.pdbx_seq_one_letter_code
_entity_poly.pdbx_strand_id
1 'polypeptide(L)'
;MFDEAQDFEMVDVPVLICLSLFCDDILPIWPLTCSDDILNEDSLSCVQLQVDRKRVVTAKLHSLYFRLFQRAQSNHDDIVALFDGMEELSQKLFGDTVPSVSSTDKAQRIENLYGVSRPSVVNVHPPNVVSTKGSGSRSGKRIASAIEKAIILQNKPKRRCAKCRELGHHDARNCGREKGKSKM
;
A
#
# COMPACT_ATOMS: atom_id res chain seq x y z
N MET A 1 -2.44 -20.34 46.86
CA MET A 1 -1.44 -20.57 47.93
C MET A 1 -0.09 -20.55 47.23
N PHE A 2 0.60 -19.40 47.32
CA PHE A 2 1.97 -19.06 46.87
C PHE A 2 2.25 -19.17 45.35
N ASP A 3 2.94 -18.23 44.68
CA ASP A 3 3.31 -16.84 44.97
C ASP A 3 3.89 -16.17 43.70
N GLU A 4 3.98 -14.83 43.76
CA GLU A 4 4.90 -13.88 43.09
C GLU A 4 5.09 -13.94 41.55
N ALA A 5 4.65 -12.93 40.79
CA ALA A 5 5.14 -11.54 40.70
C ALA A 5 6.55 -11.44 40.09
N GLN A 6 6.63 -10.82 38.92
CA GLN A 6 7.78 -9.97 38.61
C GLN A 6 7.37 -8.80 37.72
N ASP A 7 7.40 -7.64 38.37
CA ASP A 7 7.35 -6.30 37.82
C ASP A 7 8.47 -6.05 36.83
N PHE A 8 8.19 -5.23 35.82
CA PHE A 8 9.20 -4.32 35.29
C PHE A 8 8.53 -2.98 34.97
N GLU A 9 8.49 -2.12 35.99
CA GLU A 9 8.21 -0.71 35.83
C GLU A 9 9.43 0.03 35.25
N MET A 10 9.11 0.93 34.30
CA MET A 10 9.49 2.34 34.29
C MET A 10 10.97 2.72 34.17
N VAL A 11 11.28 3.36 33.04
CA VAL A 11 12.04 4.63 33.05
C VAL A 11 11.49 5.56 31.97
N ASP A 12 10.98 6.71 32.41
CA ASP A 12 10.92 7.99 31.68
C ASP A 12 12.29 8.28 31.01
N VAL A 13 12.44 9.07 29.94
CA VAL A 13 12.13 10.50 29.76
C VAL A 13 12.31 10.85 28.23
N PRO A 14 12.15 12.10 27.73
CA PRO A 14 11.25 12.42 26.61
C PRO A 14 11.98 13.00 25.37
N VAL A 15 11.21 13.67 24.50
CA VAL A 15 11.63 14.75 23.58
C VAL A 15 12.06 14.31 22.17
N LEU A 16 11.16 14.39 21.19
CA LEU A 16 11.17 15.47 20.17
C LEU A 16 10.12 15.26 19.08
N ILE A 17 9.34 16.32 18.92
CA ILE A 17 8.53 16.66 17.75
C ILE A 17 9.45 16.70 16.51
N CYS A 18 9.10 15.97 15.46
CA CYS A 18 9.53 16.28 14.11
C CYS A 18 8.30 16.33 13.20
N LEU A 19 7.76 17.54 13.12
CA LEU A 19 7.02 18.02 11.97
C LEU A 19 7.93 18.01 10.75
N SER A 20 7.28 17.85 9.59
CA SER A 20 7.68 18.25 8.25
C SER A 20 8.59 17.31 7.46
N LEU A 21 8.23 17.21 6.18
CA LEU A 21 8.94 16.63 5.04
C LEU A 21 8.72 15.13 4.80
N PHE A 22 7.69 14.78 4.02
CA PHE A 22 7.87 13.83 2.91
C PHE A 22 6.74 14.02 1.89
N CYS A 23 7.15 14.20 0.62
CA CYS A 23 6.39 14.06 -0.62
C CYS A 23 5.67 15.30 -1.20
N ASP A 24 6.43 16.36 -1.49
CA ASP A 24 6.21 17.16 -2.71
C ASP A 24 7.34 16.81 -3.68
N ASP A 25 7.10 15.89 -4.63
CA ASP A 25 7.86 15.72 -5.89
C ASP A 25 7.45 14.43 -6.61
N ILE A 26 6.26 14.40 -7.21
CA ILE A 26 6.01 13.59 -8.42
C ILE A 26 5.14 14.42 -9.37
N LEU A 27 5.80 15.03 -10.35
CA LEU A 27 5.20 15.53 -11.60
C LEU A 27 4.38 14.41 -12.27
N PRO A 28 3.13 14.63 -12.69
CA PRO A 28 2.47 13.70 -13.59
C PRO A 28 2.91 14.00 -15.03
N ILE A 29 3.78 13.15 -15.56
CA ILE A 29 3.87 12.95 -17.01
C ILE A 29 2.67 12.07 -17.39
N TRP A 30 1.60 12.69 -17.90
CA TRP A 30 0.67 12.01 -18.80
C TRP A 30 0.33 12.90 -19.99
N PRO A 31 0.38 12.36 -21.22
CA PRO A 31 0.18 13.16 -22.43
C PRO A 31 -1.31 13.47 -22.62
N LEU A 32 -1.56 14.75 -22.87
CA LEU A 32 -2.80 15.28 -23.41
C LEU A 32 -3.16 14.57 -24.72
N THR A 33 -4.39 14.09 -24.81
CA THR A 33 -5.19 14.24 -26.02
C THR A 33 -6.51 14.87 -25.63
N CYS A 34 -6.74 16.08 -26.14
CA CYS A 34 -7.98 16.86 -26.00
C CYS A 34 -9.23 16.04 -26.35
N SER A 35 -10.25 16.19 -25.52
CA SER A 35 -11.60 16.43 -26.02
C SER A 35 -12.16 17.56 -25.17
N ASP A 36 -12.40 18.69 -25.83
CA ASP A 36 -12.90 19.93 -25.25
C ASP A 36 -14.37 19.73 -24.84
N ASP A 37 -14.59 19.31 -23.60
CA ASP A 37 -15.82 19.66 -22.89
C ASP A 37 -15.52 20.92 -22.08
N ILE A 38 -15.99 22.07 -22.60
CA ILE A 38 -15.96 23.37 -21.94
C ILE A 38 -16.83 23.28 -20.68
N LEU A 39 -16.26 22.78 -19.58
CA LEU A 39 -16.83 22.93 -18.25
C LEU A 39 -16.20 24.15 -17.58
N ASN A 40 -16.88 25.28 -17.78
CA ASN A 40 -16.85 26.53 -17.03
C ASN A 40 -15.81 26.62 -15.87
N GLU A 41 -14.65 27.21 -16.14
CA GLU A 41 -13.57 27.48 -15.15
C GLU A 41 -14.09 28.27 -13.92
N ASP A 42 -15.12 29.11 -14.12
CA ASP A 42 -15.80 29.86 -13.05
C ASP A 42 -16.55 28.96 -12.06
N SER A 43 -16.96 27.75 -12.48
CA SER A 43 -17.64 26.79 -11.61
C SER A 43 -16.67 26.02 -10.71
N LEU A 44 -15.47 25.67 -11.21
CA LEU A 44 -14.45 24.97 -10.44
C LEU A 44 -13.85 25.85 -9.34
N SER A 45 -13.59 27.14 -9.63
CA SER A 45 -13.07 28.09 -8.64
C SER A 45 -14.08 28.37 -7.52
N CYS A 46 -15.37 28.50 -7.85
CA CYS A 46 -16.46 28.68 -6.89
C CYS A 46 -16.62 27.45 -5.97
N VAL A 47 -16.57 26.24 -6.54
CA VAL A 47 -16.67 24.98 -5.78
C VAL A 47 -15.45 24.80 -4.87
N GLN A 48 -14.23 25.10 -5.34
CA GLN A 48 -13.02 24.99 -4.54
C GLN A 48 -13.03 25.95 -3.34
N LEU A 49 -13.42 27.22 -3.55
CA LEU A 49 -13.56 28.20 -2.47
C LEU A 49 -14.62 27.80 -1.43
N GLN A 50 -15.71 27.16 -1.87
CA GLN A 50 -16.73 26.62 -0.96
C GLN A 50 -16.20 25.42 -0.16
N VAL A 51 -15.42 24.54 -0.79
CA VAL A 51 -14.75 23.41 -0.12
C VAL A 51 -13.77 23.92 0.94
N ASP A 52 -12.98 24.95 0.63
CA ASP A 52 -12.01 25.52 1.55
C ASP A 52 -12.68 26.23 2.75
N ARG A 53 -13.76 26.98 2.52
CA ARG A 53 -14.55 27.59 3.61
C ARG A 53 -15.15 26.53 4.54
N LYS A 54 -15.75 25.47 3.99
CA LYS A 54 -16.30 24.36 4.78
C LYS A 54 -15.22 23.67 5.61
N ARG A 55 -14.04 23.43 5.02
CA ARG A 55 -12.88 22.85 5.71
C ARG A 55 -12.43 23.70 6.90
N VAL A 56 -12.29 25.02 6.70
CA VAL A 56 -11.88 25.95 7.77
C VAL A 56 -12.90 25.99 8.91
N VAL A 57 -14.20 26.07 8.60
CA VAL A 57 -15.25 26.07 9.63
C VAL A 57 -15.29 24.75 10.39
N THR A 58 -15.14 23.62 9.68
CA THR A 58 -15.12 22.29 10.30
C THR A 58 -13.91 22.12 11.23
N ALA A 59 -12.73 22.57 10.82
CA ALA A 59 -11.53 22.55 11.66
C ALA A 59 -11.70 23.39 12.93
N LYS A 60 -12.28 24.59 12.81
CA LYS A 60 -12.59 25.45 13.97
C LYS A 60 -13.57 24.77 14.93
N LEU A 61 -14.64 24.17 14.41
CA LEU A 61 -15.62 23.46 15.22
C LEU A 61 -14.98 22.29 15.97
N HIS A 62 -14.19 21.46 15.28
CA HIS A 62 -13.48 20.34 15.89
C HIS A 62 -12.53 20.80 17.00
N SER A 63 -11.79 21.89 16.78
CA SER A 63 -10.92 22.47 17.80
C SER A 63 -11.68 23.00 19.02
N LEU A 64 -12.88 23.56 18.83
CA LEU A 64 -13.73 24.06 19.90
C LEU A 64 -14.28 22.91 20.75
N TYR A 65 -14.85 21.90 20.11
CA TYR A 65 -15.36 20.70 20.77
C TYR A 65 -14.27 20.07 21.65
N PHE A 66 -13.09 19.84 21.09
CA PHE A 66 -12.00 19.20 21.83
C PHE A 66 -11.55 20.02 23.03
N ARG A 67 -11.46 21.35 22.89
CA ARG A 67 -11.13 22.25 24.00
C ARG A 67 -12.16 22.22 25.13
N LEU A 68 -13.45 22.20 24.79
CA LEU A 68 -14.53 22.11 25.77
C LEU A 68 -14.51 20.76 26.49
N PHE A 69 -14.33 19.67 25.74
CA PHE A 69 -14.22 18.33 26.29
C PHE A 69 -13.04 18.19 27.27
N GLN A 70 -11.85 18.68 26.90
CA GLN A 70 -10.68 18.66 27.78
C GLN A 70 -10.90 19.41 29.09
N ARG A 71 -11.66 20.53 29.06
CA ARG A 71 -11.99 21.30 30.26
C ARG A 71 -13.03 20.59 31.12
N ALA A 72 -14.09 20.08 30.49
CA ALA A 72 -15.18 19.40 31.17
C ALA A 72 -14.74 18.08 31.81
N GLN A 73 -13.77 17.36 31.24
CA GLN A 73 -13.31 16.04 31.73
C GLN A 73 -12.96 16.01 33.23
N SER A 74 -12.56 17.15 33.80
CA SER A 74 -12.23 17.26 35.23
C SER A 74 -13.43 17.16 36.18
N ASN A 75 -14.65 17.47 35.73
CA ASN A 75 -15.87 17.48 36.55
C ASN A 75 -17.02 16.75 35.84
N HIS A 76 -17.70 15.84 36.55
CA HIS A 76 -18.83 15.09 35.99
C HIS A 76 -19.98 16.01 35.55
N ASP A 77 -20.31 17.03 36.35
CA ASP A 77 -21.42 17.96 36.06
C ASP A 77 -21.17 18.77 34.78
N ASP A 78 -19.91 19.18 34.53
CA ASP A 78 -19.53 19.91 33.32
C ASP A 78 -19.62 19.02 32.07
N ILE A 79 -19.33 17.70 32.20
CA ILE A 79 -19.47 16.73 31.11
C ILE A 79 -20.94 16.57 30.74
N VAL A 80 -21.82 16.44 31.74
CA VAL A 80 -23.27 16.32 31.51
C VAL A 80 -23.81 17.60 30.88
N ALA A 81 -23.46 18.77 31.40
CA ALA A 81 -23.88 20.05 30.82
C ALA A 81 -23.41 20.24 29.37
N LEU A 82 -22.17 19.80 29.05
CA LEU A 82 -21.66 19.83 27.68
C LEU A 82 -22.44 18.86 26.77
N PHE A 83 -22.78 17.67 27.28
CA PHE A 83 -23.57 16.70 26.53
C PHE A 83 -24.98 17.22 26.24
N ASP A 84 -25.68 17.73 27.25
CA ASP A 84 -27.04 18.28 27.11
C ASP A 84 -27.06 19.42 26.09
N GLY A 85 -26.07 20.31 26.14
CA GLY A 85 -25.93 21.39 25.16
C GLY A 85 -25.67 20.88 23.73
N MET A 86 -24.91 19.79 23.57
CA MET A 86 -24.68 19.16 22.26
C MET A 86 -25.94 18.46 21.74
N GLU A 87 -26.72 17.84 22.62
CA GLU A 87 -27.99 17.20 22.27
C GLU A 87 -29.04 18.25 21.85
N GLU A 88 -29.15 19.36 22.59
CA GLU A 88 -30.02 20.48 22.22
C GLU A 88 -29.63 21.09 20.86
N LEU A 89 -28.33 21.26 20.62
CA LEU A 89 -27.82 21.72 19.32
C LEU A 89 -28.11 20.71 18.21
N SER A 90 -27.98 19.41 18.48
CA SER A 90 -28.31 18.35 17.54
C SER A 90 -29.79 18.41 17.15
N GLN A 91 -30.69 18.53 18.13
CA GLN A 91 -32.13 18.67 17.90
C GLN A 91 -32.47 19.96 17.12
N LYS A 92 -31.80 21.08 17.39
CA LYS A 92 -32.01 22.33 16.64
C LYS A 92 -31.59 22.23 15.17
N LEU A 93 -30.52 21.48 14.87
CA LEU A 93 -29.97 21.37 13.52
C LEU A 93 -30.64 20.28 12.69
N PHE A 94 -31.01 19.16 13.32
CA PHE A 94 -31.47 17.95 12.63
C PHE A 94 -32.88 17.50 13.06
N GLY A 95 -33.52 18.15 14.04
CA GLY A 95 -34.79 17.72 14.61
C GLY A 95 -34.72 16.34 15.28
N ASP A 96 -35.88 15.70 15.50
CA ASP A 96 -35.97 14.28 15.89
C ASP A 96 -35.63 13.33 14.73
N THR A 97 -35.44 13.87 13.53
CA THR A 97 -34.89 13.12 12.41
C THR A 97 -33.41 12.92 12.67
N VAL A 98 -33.08 11.92 13.49
CA VAL A 98 -31.83 11.20 13.37
C VAL A 98 -31.69 10.95 11.87
N PRO A 99 -30.66 11.50 11.19
CA PRO A 99 -30.29 10.98 9.91
C PRO A 99 -29.84 9.57 10.27
N SER A 100 -30.78 8.62 10.24
CA SER A 100 -30.48 7.23 10.01
C SER A 100 -29.53 7.34 8.85
N VAL A 101 -28.23 7.17 9.12
CA VAL A 101 -27.20 7.11 8.10
C VAL A 101 -27.80 6.10 7.18
N SER A 102 -28.40 6.57 6.07
CA SER A 102 -29.35 5.75 5.33
C SER A 102 -28.59 4.48 5.15
N SER A 103 -29.10 3.38 5.69
CA SER A 103 -28.46 2.08 5.62
C SER A 103 -28.59 1.62 4.17
N THR A 104 -28.14 2.48 3.26
CA THR A 104 -27.73 2.20 1.91
C THR A 104 -26.83 1.02 2.11
N ASP A 105 -27.37 -0.10 1.65
CA ASP A 105 -26.68 -1.35 1.68
C ASP A 105 -25.26 -1.12 1.15
N LYS A 106 -24.27 -1.83 1.70
CA LYS A 106 -22.87 -1.63 1.30
C LYS A 106 -22.71 -1.73 -0.21
N ALA A 107 -23.54 -2.56 -0.86
CA ALA A 107 -23.66 -2.64 -2.31
C ALA A 107 -24.04 -1.29 -2.95
N GLN A 108 -25.13 -0.66 -2.50
CA GLN A 108 -25.62 0.61 -3.05
C GLN A 108 -24.59 1.74 -2.89
N ARG A 109 -23.82 1.76 -1.79
CA ARG A 109 -22.73 2.73 -1.62
C ARG A 109 -21.60 2.54 -2.64
N ILE A 110 -21.27 1.30 -2.96
CA ILE A 110 -20.26 0.95 -3.96
C ILE A 110 -20.77 1.32 -5.36
N GLU A 111 -22.02 0.99 -5.68
CA GLU A 111 -22.63 1.31 -6.98
C GLU A 111 -22.70 2.83 -7.22
N ASN A 112 -23.07 3.60 -6.20
CA ASN A 112 -23.07 5.07 -6.28
C ASN A 112 -21.66 5.65 -6.46
N LEU A 113 -20.65 5.04 -5.84
CA LEU A 113 -19.26 5.52 -5.95
C LEU A 113 -18.69 5.28 -7.35
N TYR A 114 -18.97 4.12 -7.94
CA TYR A 114 -18.46 3.74 -9.26
C TYR A 114 -19.41 4.12 -10.41
N GLY A 115 -20.65 4.53 -10.11
CA GLY A 115 -21.68 4.86 -11.09
C GLY A 115 -22.21 3.66 -11.87
N VAL A 116 -21.91 2.44 -11.43
CA VAL A 116 -22.22 1.19 -12.14
C VAL A 116 -22.81 0.19 -11.16
N SER A 117 -23.93 -0.42 -11.53
CA SER A 117 -24.57 -1.49 -10.75
C SER A 117 -23.69 -2.75 -10.73
N ARG A 118 -23.68 -3.47 -9.61
CA ARG A 118 -22.91 -4.72 -9.48
C ARG A 118 -23.43 -5.76 -10.47
N PRO A 119 -22.56 -6.36 -11.32
CA PRO A 119 -22.97 -7.42 -12.21
C PRO A 119 -23.37 -8.69 -11.43
N SER A 120 -24.44 -9.36 -11.89
CA SER A 120 -24.98 -10.56 -11.26
C SER A 120 -24.05 -11.78 -11.33
N VAL A 121 -23.17 -11.81 -12.34
CA VAL A 121 -22.17 -12.86 -12.54
C VAL A 121 -20.80 -12.21 -12.64
N VAL A 122 -19.90 -12.59 -11.73
CA VAL A 122 -18.49 -12.18 -11.75
C VAL A 122 -17.66 -13.42 -12.05
N ASN A 123 -17.07 -13.47 -13.25
CA ASN A 123 -16.12 -14.51 -13.60
C ASN A 123 -14.71 -14.07 -13.19
N VAL A 124 -14.26 -14.53 -12.01
CA VAL A 124 -12.92 -14.24 -11.51
C VAL A 124 -11.95 -15.27 -12.06
N HIS A 125 -11.12 -14.87 -13.01
CA HIS A 125 -9.99 -15.69 -13.43
C HIS A 125 -8.80 -15.47 -12.49
N PRO A 126 -8.07 -16.54 -12.13
CA PRO A 126 -6.77 -16.38 -11.48
C PRO A 126 -5.89 -15.46 -12.32
N PRO A 127 -5.10 -14.57 -11.69
CA PRO A 127 -4.14 -13.76 -12.43
C PRO A 127 -3.22 -14.69 -13.22
N ASN A 128 -2.88 -14.29 -14.45
CA ASN A 128 -1.90 -15.01 -15.24
C ASN A 128 -0.63 -15.18 -14.41
N VAL A 129 -0.10 -16.41 -14.35
CA VAL A 129 1.18 -16.68 -13.68
C VAL A 129 2.28 -15.85 -14.34
N VAL A 130 2.65 -14.75 -13.69
CA VAL A 130 3.74 -13.88 -14.13
C VAL A 130 5.05 -14.49 -13.63
N SER A 131 5.98 -14.77 -14.53
CA SER A 131 7.32 -15.22 -14.14
C SER A 131 8.10 -14.07 -13.53
N THR A 132 8.10 -13.97 -12.20
CA THR A 132 8.95 -13.03 -11.48
C THR A 132 10.40 -13.55 -11.41
N LYS A 133 11.36 -12.69 -11.06
CA LYS A 133 12.81 -13.04 -10.94
C LYS A 133 13.08 -14.24 -10.02
N GLY A 134 12.14 -14.61 -9.14
CA GLY A 134 12.19 -15.80 -8.26
C GLY A 134 11.45 -17.04 -8.76
N SER A 135 10.66 -16.95 -9.84
CA SER A 135 9.77 -18.03 -10.34
C SER A 135 10.47 -19.00 -11.31
N GLY A 136 11.80 -19.13 -11.23
CA GLY A 136 12.60 -19.60 -12.36
C GLY A 136 12.34 -21.07 -12.77
N SER A 137 11.96 -21.24 -14.04
CA SER A 137 11.81 -22.52 -14.77
C SER A 137 10.91 -23.58 -14.12
N ARG A 138 10.56 -24.62 -14.89
CA ARG A 138 9.70 -25.75 -14.50
C ARG A 138 10.14 -26.50 -13.21
N SER A 139 11.33 -26.20 -12.68
CA SER A 139 11.87 -26.75 -11.43
C SER A 139 11.97 -25.77 -10.25
N GLY A 140 11.42 -24.55 -10.35
CA GLY A 140 11.40 -23.58 -9.25
C GLY A 140 12.77 -23.03 -8.83
N LYS A 141 13.78 -23.14 -9.73
CA LYS A 141 15.14 -22.65 -9.49
C LYS A 141 15.29 -21.25 -10.05
N ARG A 142 15.80 -20.31 -9.23
CA ARG A 142 16.16 -18.94 -9.66
C ARG A 142 16.84 -18.94 -11.03
N ILE A 143 16.39 -18.06 -11.92
CA ILE A 143 17.04 -17.86 -13.23
C ILE A 143 18.43 -17.26 -12.96
N ALA A 144 19.48 -18.05 -13.22
CA ALA A 144 20.86 -17.58 -13.06
C ALA A 144 21.26 -16.67 -14.23
N SER A 145 21.93 -15.56 -13.91
CA SER A 145 22.44 -14.61 -14.91
C SER A 145 23.57 -15.25 -15.74
N ALA A 146 23.89 -14.67 -16.90
CA ALA A 146 25.01 -15.15 -17.72
C ALA A 146 26.35 -15.11 -16.95
N ILE A 147 26.55 -14.06 -16.15
CA ILE A 147 27.73 -13.88 -15.30
C ILE A 147 27.81 -14.99 -14.25
N GLU A 148 26.71 -15.25 -13.55
CA GLU A 148 26.67 -16.32 -12.53
C GLU A 148 26.93 -17.70 -13.14
N LYS A 149 26.39 -17.98 -14.33
CA LYS A 149 26.67 -19.23 -15.07
C LYS A 149 28.15 -19.35 -15.43
N ALA A 150 28.79 -18.25 -15.83
CA ALA A 150 30.21 -18.22 -16.16
C ALA A 150 31.08 -18.45 -14.91
N ILE A 151 30.77 -17.82 -13.78
CA ILE A 151 31.47 -18.02 -12.50
C ILE A 151 31.32 -19.48 -12.03
N ILE A 152 30.10 -20.03 -12.08
CA ILE A 152 29.86 -21.43 -11.73
C ILE A 152 30.66 -22.37 -12.63
N LEU A 153 30.79 -22.05 -13.92
CA LEU A 153 31.59 -22.86 -14.84
C LEU A 153 33.09 -22.75 -14.54
N GLN A 154 33.59 -21.54 -14.25
CA GLN A 154 34.98 -21.29 -13.87
C GLN A 154 35.37 -22.05 -12.59
N ASN A 155 34.49 -22.05 -11.60
CA ASN A 155 34.73 -22.72 -10.31
C ASN A 155 34.66 -24.24 -10.39
N LYS A 156 34.15 -24.81 -11.50
CA LYS A 156 34.18 -26.27 -11.70
C LYS A 156 35.61 -26.70 -12.07
N PRO A 157 36.17 -27.73 -11.41
CA PRO A 157 37.50 -28.20 -11.72
C PRO A 157 37.57 -28.70 -13.17
N LYS A 158 38.63 -28.30 -13.88
CA LYS A 158 38.94 -28.85 -15.21
C LYS A 158 39.43 -30.29 -15.05
N ARG A 159 39.01 -31.16 -15.96
CA ARG A 159 39.40 -32.57 -15.97
C ARG A 159 39.96 -32.97 -17.33
N ARG A 160 40.82 -33.98 -17.34
CA ARG A 160 41.43 -34.50 -18.57
C ARG A 160 40.42 -35.38 -19.29
N CYS A 161 40.06 -35.02 -20.51
CA CYS A 161 39.16 -35.82 -21.33
C CYS A 161 39.86 -37.09 -21.83
N ALA A 162 39.26 -38.27 -21.67
CA ALA A 162 39.87 -39.52 -22.14
C ALA A 162 39.95 -39.62 -23.69
N LYS A 163 39.08 -38.90 -24.42
CA LYS A 163 39.01 -38.92 -25.89
C LYS A 163 40.06 -38.04 -26.54
N CYS A 164 40.23 -36.79 -26.08
CA CYS A 164 41.18 -35.83 -26.66
C CYS A 164 42.41 -35.54 -25.79
N ARG A 165 42.47 -36.08 -24.57
CA ARG A 165 43.55 -35.87 -23.58
C ARG A 165 43.77 -34.42 -23.13
N GLU A 166 42.88 -33.51 -23.48
CA GLU A 166 42.95 -32.09 -23.07
C GLU A 166 42.24 -31.85 -21.73
N LEU A 167 42.73 -30.84 -20.98
CA LEU A 167 42.09 -30.35 -19.75
C LEU A 167 40.99 -29.34 -20.11
N GLY A 168 39.73 -29.67 -19.77
CA GLY A 168 38.59 -28.79 -20.04
C GLY A 168 37.35 -29.11 -19.20
N HIS A 169 36.24 -28.45 -19.53
CA HIS A 169 34.94 -28.65 -18.87
C HIS A 169 34.07 -29.72 -19.57
N HIS A 170 34.67 -30.64 -20.32
CA HIS A 170 33.97 -31.68 -21.07
C HIS A 170 34.49 -33.09 -20.74
N ASP A 171 33.67 -34.11 -21.01
CA ASP A 171 34.03 -35.53 -20.93
C ASP A 171 34.28 -36.13 -22.31
N ALA A 172 34.80 -37.36 -22.36
CA ALA A 172 34.81 -38.19 -23.56
C ALA A 172 33.41 -38.33 -24.21
N ARG A 173 32.33 -38.36 -23.42
CA ARG A 173 30.94 -38.43 -23.90
C ARG A 173 30.46 -37.15 -24.58
N ASN A 174 30.95 -36.00 -24.11
CA ASN A 174 30.59 -34.67 -24.61
C ASN A 174 31.76 -34.01 -25.36
N CYS A 175 32.71 -34.81 -25.83
CA CYS A 175 33.90 -34.30 -26.49
C CYS A 175 33.57 -34.10 -27.97
N GLY A 176 33.53 -32.84 -28.39
CA GLY A 176 33.28 -32.44 -29.78
C GLY A 176 34.43 -32.74 -30.74
N ARG A 177 35.58 -33.22 -30.25
CA ARG A 177 36.65 -33.72 -31.13
C ARG A 177 36.31 -35.11 -31.62
N GLU A 178 36.46 -35.36 -32.91
CA GLU A 178 36.48 -36.71 -33.45
C GLU A 178 37.71 -37.46 -32.93
N LYS A 179 37.66 -38.80 -32.85
CA LYS A 179 38.77 -39.61 -32.33
C LYS A 179 39.98 -39.48 -33.26
N GLY A 180 40.83 -38.48 -33.02
CA GLY A 180 42.13 -38.38 -33.65
C GLY A 180 43.02 -39.51 -33.13
N LYS A 181 43.33 -40.47 -34.00
CA LYS A 181 44.34 -41.52 -33.75
C LYS A 181 45.63 -40.82 -33.29
N SER A 182 46.17 -41.20 -32.14
CA SER A 182 47.51 -40.77 -31.74
C SER A 182 48.50 -41.24 -32.81
N LYS A 183 49.15 -40.33 -33.51
CA LYS A 183 50.39 -40.66 -34.23
C LYS A 183 51.44 -40.99 -33.17
N MET A 184 51.86 -42.26 -33.14
CA MET A 184 53.14 -42.68 -32.58
C MET A 184 54.27 -42.14 -33.46
#